data_AF-S4N266-F1
#
_entry.id   AF-S4N266-F1
#
_cell.length_a   1.000
_cell.length_b   1.000
_cell.length_c   1.000
_cell.angle_alpha   90.00
_cell.angle_beta   90.00
_cell.angle_gamma   90.00
#
_symmetry.space_group_name_H-M   'P 1'
#
loop_
_entity.id
_entity.type
_entity.pdbx_description
1 polymer ?
#
loop_
_entity_poly.entity_id
_entity_poly.type
_entity_poly.pdbx_seq_one_letter_code
_entity_poly.pdbx_strand_id
1 'polypeptide(L)'
;MKKVVALHIEQRPAPTDGAIVFQDDDAFLLPLPERGHWLYSFTRTEWDVDPGTVARGLSPEDLEEARGTLRTWAPALVEHAGSGRVFCDAYSPGREPVVDAVDDGGRVVFAGAANGCGYRLAPAIAREAADLVLGVVA
;
A
#
# COMPACT_ATOMS: atom_id res chain seq x y z
N MET A 1 4.70 -11.47 5.52
CA MET A 1 3.85 -10.47 4.82
C MET A 1 3.52 -9.35 5.78
N LYS A 2 3.31 -8.12 5.31
CA LYS A 2 2.85 -7.01 6.15
C LYS A 2 1.35 -6.78 5.93
N LYS A 3 0.58 -6.56 7.00
CA LYS A 3 -0.80 -6.06 6.86
C LYS A 3 -0.77 -4.60 6.43
N VAL A 4 -1.62 -4.26 5.46
CA VAL A 4 -1.78 -2.89 4.99
C VAL A 4 -3.25 -2.51 5.12
N VAL A 5 -3.49 -1.36 5.73
CA VAL A 5 -4.81 -0.79 5.91
C VAL A 5 -4.79 0.62 5.35
N ALA A 6 -5.83 0.97 4.62
CA ALA A 6 -6.07 2.35 4.23
C ALA A 6 -7.55 2.67 4.42
N LEU A 7 -7.85 3.82 5.03
CA LEU A 7 -9.22 4.29 5.20
C LEU A 7 -9.67 5.11 4.01
N HIS A 8 -10.96 5.07 3.73
CA HIS A 8 -11.61 6.08 2.93
C HIS A 8 -12.20 7.11 3.91
N ILE A 9 -11.77 8.35 3.77
CA ILE A 9 -12.37 9.49 4.47
C ILE A 9 -13.54 9.93 3.62
N GLU A 10 -14.76 9.71 4.13
CA GLU A 10 -16.05 9.98 3.48
C GLU A 10 -16.35 11.49 3.44
N GLN A 11 -15.41 12.23 2.87
CA GLN A 11 -15.47 13.65 2.58
C GLN A 11 -14.88 13.84 1.18
N ARG A 12 -15.57 14.59 0.33
CA ARG A 12 -15.10 14.84 -1.02
C ARG A 12 -13.92 15.83 -1.02
N PRO A 13 -12.73 15.47 -1.54
CA PRO A 13 -11.66 16.43 -1.79
C PRO A 13 -12.07 17.43 -2.87
N ALA A 14 -11.56 18.67 -2.78
CA ALA A 14 -11.62 19.61 -3.87
C ALA A 14 -10.72 19.16 -5.03
N PRO A 15 -11.04 19.50 -6.30
CA PRO A 15 -10.20 19.12 -7.45
C PRO A 15 -8.78 19.69 -7.41
N THR A 16 -8.56 20.76 -6.63
CA THR A 16 -7.26 21.42 -6.47
C THR A 16 -6.46 20.91 -5.27
N ASP A 17 -7.04 20.02 -4.46
CA ASP A 17 -6.35 19.48 -3.30
C ASP A 17 -5.17 18.59 -3.72
N GLY A 18 -4.07 18.72 -3.00
CA GLY A 18 -2.87 17.91 -3.16
C GLY A 18 -2.80 16.77 -2.14
N ALA A 19 -1.85 15.85 -2.36
CA ALA A 19 -1.51 14.88 -1.33
C ALA A 19 -0.91 15.59 -0.10
N ILE A 20 -1.35 15.19 1.09
CA ILE A 20 -0.82 15.67 2.37
C ILE A 20 -0.02 14.52 3.00
N VAL A 21 1.21 14.78 3.43
CA VAL A 21 2.09 13.77 4.03
C VAL A 21 2.39 14.15 5.47
N PHE A 22 2.07 13.25 6.40
CA PHE A 22 2.45 13.31 7.80
C PHE A 22 3.77 12.56 7.96
N GLN A 23 4.89 13.26 7.78
CA GLN A 23 6.21 12.63 7.63
C GLN A 23 6.62 11.81 8.87
N ASP A 24 6.38 12.35 10.06
CA ASP A 24 6.79 11.70 11.32
C ASP A 24 5.98 10.42 11.62
N ASP A 25 4.76 10.33 11.10
CA ASP A 25 3.86 9.17 11.27
C ASP A 25 3.93 8.17 10.10
N ASP A 26 4.72 8.47 9.06
CA ASP A 26 4.76 7.71 7.80
C ASP A 26 3.35 7.45 7.24
N ALA A 27 2.55 8.52 7.19
CA ALA A 27 1.16 8.49 6.78
C ALA A 27 0.86 9.58 5.74
N PHE A 28 -0.20 9.39 4.95
CA PHE A 28 -0.61 10.38 3.97
C PHE A 28 -2.11 10.37 3.69
N LEU A 29 -2.62 11.52 3.27
CA LEU A 29 -3.92 11.69 2.64
C LEU A 29 -3.72 11.92 1.15
N LEU A 30 -4.33 11.07 0.34
CA LEU A 30 -4.35 11.19 -1.11
C LEU A 30 -5.77 11.57 -1.56
N PRO A 31 -5.97 12.74 -2.19
CA PRO A 31 -7.28 13.11 -2.71
C PRO A 31 -7.64 12.23 -3.90
N LEU A 32 -8.85 11.69 -3.91
CA LEU A 32 -9.42 10.97 -5.05
C LEU A 32 -10.76 11.61 -5.47
N PRO A 33 -10.75 12.81 -6.09
CA PRO A 33 -11.96 13.57 -6.40
C PRO A 33 -12.98 12.79 -7.26
N GLU A 34 -12.49 12.01 -8.21
CA GLU A 34 -13.30 11.14 -9.08
C GLU A 34 -13.97 9.99 -8.32
N ARG A 35 -13.46 9.64 -7.14
CA ARG A 35 -14.02 8.60 -6.26
C ARG A 35 -14.75 9.18 -5.05
N GLY A 36 -14.81 10.50 -4.92
CA GLY A 36 -15.58 11.20 -3.89
C GLY A 36 -15.05 11.11 -2.45
N HIS A 37 -13.83 10.61 -2.23
CA HIS A 37 -13.24 10.42 -0.90
C HIS A 37 -11.74 10.75 -0.90
N TRP A 38 -11.18 10.89 0.30
CA TRP A 38 -9.73 10.82 0.48
C TRP A 38 -9.30 9.41 0.84
N LEU A 39 -8.18 8.97 0.29
CA LEU A 39 -7.51 7.77 0.77
C LEU A 39 -6.53 8.16 1.87
N TYR A 40 -6.78 7.70 3.09
CA TYR A 40 -5.86 7.82 4.20
C TYR A 40 -5.06 6.53 4.35
N SER A 41 -3.75 6.60 4.16
CA SER A 41 -2.82 5.50 4.39
C SER A 41 -1.98 5.83 5.62
N PHE A 42 -1.82 4.87 6.51
CA PHE A 42 -1.01 5.01 7.72
C PHE A 42 -0.13 3.78 7.90
N THR A 43 0.98 3.93 8.62
CA THR A 43 1.90 2.82 8.83
C THR A 43 1.44 1.90 9.94
N ARG A 44 1.05 0.69 9.52
CA ARG A 44 0.88 -0.47 10.40
C ARG A 44 2.20 -1.11 10.77
N THR A 45 2.28 -1.69 11.95
CA THR A 45 3.43 -2.50 12.41
C THR A 45 3.08 -3.99 12.54
N GLU A 46 1.92 -4.41 12.06
CA GLU A 46 1.51 -5.82 12.04
C GLU A 46 2.18 -6.57 10.86
N TRP A 47 3.04 -7.52 11.22
CA TRP A 47 3.79 -8.37 10.29
C TRP A 47 3.34 -9.83 10.41
N ASP A 48 3.92 -10.68 9.56
CA ASP A 48 3.72 -12.13 9.52
C ASP A 48 2.25 -12.58 9.40
N VAL A 49 1.42 -11.75 8.76
CA VAL A 49 0.01 -12.06 8.50
C VAL A 49 -0.15 -13.06 7.36
N ASP A 50 -1.18 -13.90 7.45
CA ASP A 50 -1.62 -14.76 6.35
C ASP A 50 -2.56 -13.98 5.41
N PRO A 51 -2.23 -13.83 4.12
CA PRO A 51 -3.10 -13.19 3.13
C PRO A 51 -4.54 -13.72 3.12
N GLY A 52 -4.75 -15.02 3.37
CA GLY A 52 -6.07 -15.63 3.43
C GLY A 52 -6.93 -15.15 4.60
N THR A 53 -6.31 -14.68 5.68
CA THR A 53 -7.02 -14.14 6.85
C THR A 53 -7.30 -12.64 6.77
N VAL A 54 -6.45 -11.91 6.04
CA VAL A 54 -6.57 -10.46 5.83
C VAL A 54 -7.82 -10.09 5.01
N ALA A 55 -8.31 -11.02 4.19
CA ALA A 55 -9.53 -10.86 3.39
C ALA A 55 -10.82 -10.62 4.21
N ARG A 56 -10.77 -10.76 5.55
CA ARG A 56 -11.90 -10.49 6.45
C ARG A 56 -12.28 -9.00 6.55
N GLY A 57 -11.48 -8.11 5.97
CA GLY A 57 -11.78 -6.69 5.87
C GLY A 57 -11.37 -5.90 7.12
N LEU A 58 -11.92 -4.69 7.22
CA LEU A 58 -11.56 -3.70 8.24
C LEU A 58 -12.11 -4.09 9.61
N SER A 59 -11.25 -4.15 10.63
CA SER A 59 -11.65 -4.39 12.01
C SER A 59 -11.90 -3.09 12.80
N PRO A 60 -12.59 -3.14 13.95
CA PRO A 60 -12.72 -1.99 14.85
C PRO A 60 -11.37 -1.46 15.38
N GLU A 61 -10.44 -2.37 15.67
CA GLU A 61 -9.05 -2.03 16.03
C GLU A 61 -8.39 -1.27 14.87
N ASP A 62 -8.71 -1.66 13.62
CA ASP A 62 -8.13 -1.01 12.48
C ASP A 62 -8.55 0.45 12.31
N LEU A 63 -9.82 0.71 12.59
CA LEU A 63 -10.36 2.06 12.62
C LEU A 63 -9.76 2.88 13.75
N GLU A 64 -9.63 2.31 14.94
CA GLU A 64 -9.15 3.03 16.12
C GLU A 64 -7.68 3.46 15.98
N GLU A 65 -6.81 2.56 15.48
CA GLU A 65 -5.41 2.88 15.22
C GLU A 65 -5.26 3.99 14.18
N ALA A 66 -5.97 3.88 13.05
CA ALA A 66 -5.96 4.88 12.00
C ALA A 66 -6.44 6.26 12.50
N ARG A 67 -7.49 6.28 13.33
CA ARG A 67 -8.05 7.50 13.93
C ARG A 67 -7.09 8.13 14.94
N GLY A 68 -6.15 7.38 15.52
CA GLY A 68 -5.12 7.89 16.42
C GLY A 68 -4.34 9.06 15.82
N THR A 69 -3.70 8.85 14.67
CA THR A 69 -2.93 9.88 13.96
C THR A 69 -3.83 11.00 13.41
N LEU A 70 -5.04 10.67 12.93
CA LEU A 70 -5.98 11.69 12.47
C LEU A 70 -6.42 12.64 13.59
N ARG A 71 -6.62 12.14 14.82
CA ARG A 71 -6.97 13.00 15.97
C ARG A 71 -5.92 14.07 16.24
N THR A 72 -4.65 13.75 16.02
CA THR A 72 -3.53 14.69 16.23
C THR A 72 -3.48 15.75 15.14
N TRP A 73 -3.54 15.34 13.86
CA TRP A 73 -3.20 16.24 12.75
C TRP A 73 -4.39 16.75 11.95
N ALA A 74 -5.49 16.01 11.94
CA ALA A 74 -6.69 16.31 11.15
C ALA A 74 -7.97 15.87 11.89
N PRO A 75 -8.24 16.38 13.11
CA PRO A 75 -9.32 15.88 13.97
C PRO A 75 -10.70 15.99 13.33
N ALA A 76 -10.91 16.96 12.44
CA ALA A 76 -12.15 17.12 11.68
C ALA A 76 -12.46 15.93 10.74
N LEU A 77 -11.46 15.12 10.37
CA LEU A 77 -11.63 13.98 9.46
C LEU A 77 -12.01 12.69 10.18
N VAL A 78 -11.88 12.63 11.51
CA VAL A 78 -12.05 11.39 12.30
C VAL A 78 -13.45 10.81 12.12
N GLU A 79 -14.48 11.65 12.18
CA GLU A 79 -15.89 11.23 12.02
C GLU A 79 -16.21 10.74 10.60
N HIS A 80 -15.39 11.12 9.62
CA HIS A 80 -15.53 10.68 8.23
C HIS A 80 -14.74 9.40 7.93
N ALA A 81 -13.92 8.91 8.87
CA ALA A 81 -13.07 7.74 8.69
C ALA A 81 -13.81 6.46 9.12
N GLY A 82 -14.81 6.05 8.32
CA GLY A 82 -15.72 4.94 8.64
C GLY A 82 -15.58 3.69 7.78
N SER A 83 -14.90 3.80 6.63
CA SER A 83 -14.71 2.70 5.70
C SER A 83 -13.25 2.61 5.25
N GLY A 84 -12.90 1.56 4.53
CA GLY A 84 -11.54 1.38 4.06
C GLY A 84 -11.30 0.06 3.37
N ARG A 85 -10.04 -0.25 3.16
CA ARG A 85 -9.58 -1.51 2.60
C ARG A 85 -8.42 -2.07 3.40
N VAL A 86 -8.40 -3.41 3.46
CA VAL A 86 -7.35 -4.18 4.11
C VAL A 86 -6.80 -5.14 3.07
N PHE A 87 -5.47 -5.20 2.98
CA PHE A 87 -4.74 -6.11 2.12
C PHE A 87 -3.39 -6.39 2.77
N CYS A 88 -2.52 -7.09 2.06
CA CYS A 88 -1.16 -7.35 2.52
C CYS A 88 -0.16 -7.00 1.43
N ASP A 89 1.07 -6.75 1.85
CA ASP A 89 2.20 -6.58 0.94
C ASP A 89 3.39 -7.44 1.37
N ALA A 90 4.18 -7.85 0.39
CA ALA A 90 5.42 -8.56 0.59
C ALA A 90 6.58 -7.55 0.66
N TYR A 91 7.47 -7.75 1.61
CA TYR A 91 8.67 -6.93 1.78
C TYR A 91 9.90 -7.82 1.63
N SER A 92 10.91 -7.28 0.95
CA SER A 92 12.22 -7.90 0.84
C SER A 92 13.13 -7.36 1.95
N PRO A 93 14.17 -8.11 2.38
CA PRO A 93 15.13 -7.62 3.35
C PRO A 93 15.85 -6.34 2.90
N GLY A 94 16.12 -6.21 1.60
CA GLY A 94 16.83 -5.07 1.00
C GLY A 94 15.98 -3.82 0.79
N ARG A 95 14.66 -3.87 1.04
CA ARG A 95 13.72 -2.77 0.77
C ARG A 95 13.62 -2.34 -0.70
N GLU A 96 14.07 -3.20 -1.61
CA GLU A 96 13.92 -3.06 -3.06
C GLU A 96 13.01 -4.17 -3.61
N PRO A 97 12.20 -3.93 -4.66
CA PRO A 97 11.50 -5.01 -5.34
C PRO A 97 12.46 -6.11 -5.79
N VAL A 98 12.02 -7.36 -5.71
CA VAL A 98 12.83 -8.51 -6.14
C VAL A 98 12.27 -9.01 -7.47
N VAL A 99 13.14 -9.04 -8.48
CA VAL A 99 12.88 -9.61 -9.79
C VAL A 99 14.03 -10.55 -10.13
N ASP A 100 13.79 -11.87 -10.13
CA ASP A 100 14.87 -12.85 -10.30
C ASP A 100 14.37 -14.18 -10.86
N ALA A 101 15.25 -14.92 -11.53
CA ALA A 101 15.01 -16.30 -11.94
C ALA A 101 14.99 -17.22 -10.72
N VAL A 102 13.97 -18.08 -10.64
CA VAL A 102 13.78 -19.03 -9.53
C VAL A 102 14.42 -20.39 -9.84
N ASP A 103 14.64 -20.68 -11.12
CA ASP A 103 15.28 -21.91 -11.58
C ASP A 103 16.49 -21.61 -12.48
N ASP A 104 17.47 -22.53 -12.50
CA ASP A 104 18.68 -22.42 -13.33
C ASP A 104 18.37 -22.26 -14.84
N GLY A 105 17.17 -22.67 -15.26
CA GLY A 105 16.72 -22.56 -16.63
C GLY A 105 16.10 -21.22 -17.00
N GLY A 106 15.92 -20.29 -16.05
CA GLY A 106 15.27 -18.99 -16.28
C GLY A 106 13.83 -19.09 -16.79
N ARG A 107 13.16 -20.22 -16.57
CA ARG A 107 11.80 -20.48 -17.05
C ARG A 107 10.75 -19.95 -16.08
N VAL A 108 11.13 -19.77 -14.82
CA VAL A 108 10.29 -19.21 -13.77
C VAL A 108 10.97 -17.98 -13.22
N VAL A 109 10.27 -16.84 -13.26
CA VAL A 109 10.74 -15.57 -12.71
C VAL A 109 9.83 -15.17 -11.56
N PHE A 110 10.43 -14.84 -10.42
CA PHE A 110 9.76 -14.16 -9.32
C PHE A 110 9.79 -12.66 -9.58
N ALA A 111 8.65 -11.98 -9.40
CA ALA A 111 8.56 -10.53 -9.49
C ALA A 111 7.62 -10.03 -8.38
N GLY A 112 8.18 -9.49 -7.31
CA GLY A 112 7.38 -9.16 -6.13
C GLY A 112 8.18 -8.49 -5.02
N ALA A 113 7.67 -8.63 -3.79
CA ALA A 113 8.29 -8.06 -2.58
C ALA A 113 8.59 -6.56 -2.70
N ALA A 114 7.65 -5.78 -3.24
CA ALA A 114 7.89 -4.41 -3.70
C ALA A 114 7.85 -3.34 -2.60
N ASN A 115 7.77 -3.73 -1.32
CA ASN A 115 7.97 -2.87 -0.16
C ASN A 115 7.06 -1.61 -0.13
N GLY A 116 5.79 -1.75 -0.48
CA GLY A 116 4.80 -0.66 -0.55
C GLY A 116 4.85 0.16 -1.83
N CYS A 117 5.80 -0.13 -2.73
CA CYS A 117 6.03 0.63 -3.96
C CYS A 117 5.58 -0.09 -5.22
N GLY A 118 4.97 -1.27 -5.11
CA GLY A 118 4.62 -2.13 -6.25
C GLY A 118 3.76 -1.44 -7.30
N TYR A 119 2.80 -0.60 -6.89
CA TYR A 119 1.98 0.15 -7.86
C TYR A 119 2.80 1.17 -8.66
N ARG A 120 3.71 1.89 -7.99
CA ARG A 120 4.55 2.93 -8.61
C ARG A 120 5.62 2.31 -9.52
N LEU A 121 6.18 1.18 -9.10
CA LEU A 121 7.30 0.52 -9.77
C LEU A 121 6.85 -0.62 -10.71
N ALA A 122 5.54 -0.91 -10.79
CA ALA A 122 5.00 -1.99 -11.62
C ALA A 122 5.53 -1.99 -13.06
N PRO A 123 5.64 -0.85 -13.78
CA PRO A 123 6.18 -0.87 -15.14
C PRO A 123 7.64 -1.34 -15.23
N ALA A 124 8.49 -0.91 -14.28
CA ALA A 124 9.89 -1.30 -14.23
C ALA A 124 10.05 -2.78 -13.86
N ILE A 125 9.32 -3.21 -12.83
CA ILE A 125 9.26 -4.61 -12.38
C ILE A 125 8.83 -5.53 -13.53
N ALA A 126 7.78 -5.13 -14.28
CA ALA A 126 7.26 -5.91 -15.40
C ALA A 126 8.26 -6.00 -16.55
N ARG A 127 8.98 -4.91 -16.85
CA ARG A 127 10.02 -4.90 -17.88
C ARG A 127 11.16 -5.85 -17.51
N GLU A 128 11.70 -5.73 -16.31
CA GLU A 128 12.81 -6.58 -15.84
C GLU A 128 12.42 -8.06 -15.82
N ALA A 129 11.19 -8.37 -15.40
CA ALA A 129 10.68 -9.73 -15.44
C ALA A 129 10.55 -10.25 -16.89
N ALA A 130 10.11 -9.41 -17.82
CA ALA A 130 10.01 -9.78 -19.23
C ALA A 130 11.39 -10.01 -19.87
N ASP A 131 12.38 -9.17 -19.56
CA ASP A 131 13.75 -9.30 -20.05
C ASP A 131 14.36 -10.65 -19.62
N LEU A 132 14.13 -11.07 -18.36
CA LEU A 132 14.54 -12.38 -17.85
C LEU A 132 13.82 -13.55 -18.56
N VAL A 133 12.49 -13.48 -18.71
CA VAL A 133 11.69 -14.54 -19.37
C VAL A 133 12.06 -14.71 -20.84
N LEU A 134 12.38 -13.60 -21.52
CA LEU A 134 12.71 -13.60 -22.96
C LEU A 134 14.20 -13.85 -23.22
N GLY A 135 15.04 -13.92 -22.19
CA GLY A 135 16.49 -14.05 -22.32
C GLY A 135 17.15 -12.84 -23.00
N VAL A 136 16.51 -11.67 -22.92
CA VAL A 136 17.04 -10.41 -23.46
C VAL A 136 17.93 -9.82 -22.39
N VAL A 137 19.21 -10.18 -22.42
CA VAL A 137 20.21 -9.57 -21.53
C VAL A 137 20.56 -8.20 -22.10
N ALA A 138 20.43 -7.14 -21.29
CA ALA A 138 20.94 -5.80 -21.59
C ALA A 138 22.47 -5.76 -21.49
#